data_AF-A0A0C3PGB6-F1
#
_entry.id   AF-A0A0C3PGB6-F1
#
_cell.length_a   1.000
_cell.length_b   1.000
_cell.length_c   1.000
_cell.angle_alpha   90.00
_cell.angle_beta   90.00
_cell.angle_gamma   90.00
#
_symmetry.space_group_name_H-M   'P 1'
#
loop_
_entity.id
_entity.type
_entity.pdbx_description
1 polymer ?
#
loop_
_entity_poly.entity_id
_entity_poly.type
_entity_poly.pdbx_seq_one_letter_code
_entity_poly.pdbx_strand_id
1 'polypeptide(L)'
;MSTAGQFSGLGTASTWTSSSPNRLQSNKHTINPVTSFVENVKSSANSSSWCARNPGVPVQPIKAQALRLLSTAEESSRSLMKEDKANFLHSQNAKLEAIAAANNVTFDHVKGLINTKTNYHHSCRAMLQNALVHAKSLKVNTELVKVDLEAHPLSQSEEELLIEKLQEYRELKMRGTHMNNTVTAHNVNYMVDRITKELENLHDRTGIYATLFVMRGHVNDTIQSTWTATNNSADFWQDVIQQPVADIAHKYEQWACTQGQSPDIVEHDNLASVRKQVTKTILDGLRQATNKRNIIMNYLNYERSIILAYGVKLVGWPTDVKFVNPSSIGVISEVIRLRDALCSGACFWKKLSKCERQEFLAQWESRVTAGEAVLKPRKKRADVGVSHKRKAPSGAELSADKENRSEGPPRKRLRGSRKRTLPKSVEFIQDTDDDDNEEDLDD
;
A
#
# COMPACT_ATOMS: atom_id res chain seq x y z
N MET A 1 -16.79 -2.04 -58.07
CA MET A 1 -17.73 -3.13 -57.79
C MET A 1 -16.97 -4.45 -57.87
N SER A 2 -17.06 -5.22 -56.79
CA SER A 2 -16.68 -6.62 -56.52
C SER A 2 -15.59 -7.32 -57.33
N THR A 3 -14.53 -7.74 -56.62
CA THR A 3 -14.14 -9.17 -56.57
C THR A 3 -13.32 -9.48 -55.31
N ALA A 4 -13.49 -10.70 -54.82
CA ALA A 4 -12.93 -11.29 -53.62
C ALA A 4 -11.41 -11.48 -53.66
N GLY A 5 -10.79 -11.53 -52.47
CA GLY A 5 -9.40 -11.94 -52.29
C GLY A 5 -9.13 -12.30 -50.83
N GLN A 6 -9.01 -13.60 -50.57
CA GLN A 6 -8.49 -14.17 -49.33
C GLN A 6 -7.06 -13.67 -49.08
N PHE A 7 -6.73 -13.30 -47.85
CA PHE A 7 -5.35 -13.24 -47.37
C PHE A 7 -5.24 -13.96 -46.02
N SER A 8 -4.59 -15.11 -46.09
CA SER A 8 -4.07 -15.90 -44.97
C SER A 8 -2.81 -15.23 -44.43
N GLY A 9 -2.85 -14.80 -43.16
CA GLY A 9 -1.70 -14.28 -42.43
C GLY A 9 -0.93 -15.40 -41.74
N LEU A 10 0.33 -15.57 -42.12
CA LEU A 10 1.33 -16.37 -41.41
C LEU A 10 1.60 -15.76 -40.02
N GLY A 11 1.53 -16.59 -38.98
CA GLY A 11 2.05 -16.31 -37.65
C GLY A 11 2.91 -17.50 -37.20
N THR A 12 4.21 -17.40 -37.43
CA THR A 12 5.24 -18.34 -36.97
C THR A 12 5.32 -18.33 -35.44
N ALA A 13 4.98 -19.45 -34.81
CA ALA A 13 5.24 -19.72 -33.40
C ALA A 13 6.62 -20.38 -33.28
N SER A 14 7.62 -19.63 -32.79
CA SER A 14 8.92 -20.19 -32.43
C SER A 14 8.85 -20.84 -31.05
N THR A 15 8.88 -22.15 -31.03
CA THR A 15 9.10 -23.01 -29.88
C THR A 15 10.56 -22.88 -29.40
N TRP A 16 10.76 -22.59 -28.11
CA TRP A 16 12.06 -22.78 -27.46
C TRP A 16 12.01 -24.06 -26.62
N THR A 17 12.63 -25.10 -27.16
CA THR A 17 13.03 -26.32 -26.47
C THR A 17 14.42 -26.11 -25.85
N SER A 18 14.61 -26.43 -24.57
CA SER A 18 15.97 -26.63 -24.02
C SER A 18 16.08 -28.02 -23.40
N SER A 19 16.83 -28.90 -24.07
CA SER A 19 17.37 -30.11 -23.50
C SER A 19 18.73 -29.82 -22.82
N SER A 20 18.87 -30.37 -21.61
CA SER A 20 20.04 -30.58 -20.73
C SER A 20 21.34 -31.03 -21.44
N PRO A 21 22.57 -31.00 -20.85
CA PRO A 21 22.88 -31.48 -19.48
C PRO A 21 24.07 -30.84 -18.73
N ASN A 22 24.07 -30.91 -17.39
CA ASN A 22 25.31 -31.27 -16.69
C ASN A 22 25.08 -31.89 -15.31
N ARG A 23 25.88 -32.93 -15.09
CA ARG A 23 25.79 -33.98 -14.09
C ARG A 23 26.73 -33.67 -12.92
N LEU A 24 26.16 -33.75 -11.72
CA LEU A 24 26.74 -34.13 -10.42
C LEU A 24 28.27 -34.29 -10.34
N GLN A 25 28.90 -33.51 -9.45
CA GLN A 25 29.98 -34.03 -8.60
C GLN A 25 29.52 -34.03 -7.14
N SER A 26 29.73 -35.19 -6.54
CA SER A 26 29.29 -35.55 -5.19
C SER A 26 30.26 -34.96 -4.16
N ASN A 27 29.73 -34.35 -3.09
CA ASN A 27 30.45 -34.33 -1.82
C ASN A 27 29.54 -34.91 -0.73
N LYS A 28 29.87 -36.16 -0.38
CA LYS A 28 29.30 -36.90 0.75
C LYS A 28 29.77 -36.23 2.04
N HIS A 29 28.88 -35.63 2.81
CA HIS A 29 29.11 -35.40 4.24
C HIS A 29 28.00 -36.11 5.03
N THR A 30 28.48 -37.02 5.87
CA THR A 30 27.78 -37.96 6.73
C THR A 30 26.71 -37.28 7.59
N ILE A 31 25.46 -37.74 7.48
CA ILE A 31 24.38 -37.41 8.41
C ILE A 31 24.50 -38.37 9.59
N ASN A 32 24.75 -37.85 10.78
CA ASN A 32 24.48 -38.53 12.05
C ASN A 32 23.23 -37.92 12.70
N PRO A 33 22.47 -38.72 13.48
CA PRO A 33 21.06 -38.47 13.74
C PRO A 33 20.79 -37.49 14.88
N VAL A 34 19.59 -36.93 14.81
CA VAL A 34 18.90 -36.03 15.74
C VAL A 34 19.05 -36.45 17.20
N THR A 35 19.73 -35.62 17.99
CA THR A 35 19.41 -35.40 19.41
C THR A 35 19.87 -34.00 19.80
N SER A 36 19.02 -33.33 20.60
CA SER A 36 19.19 -31.99 21.22
C SER A 36 19.16 -30.76 20.29
N PHE A 37 17.95 -30.23 20.06
CA PHE A 37 17.78 -28.78 19.82
C PHE A 37 16.56 -28.29 20.62
N VAL A 38 16.64 -28.46 21.93
CA VAL A 38 15.92 -27.64 22.91
C VAL A 38 17.02 -26.94 23.69
N GLU A 39 16.92 -25.61 23.80
CA GLU A 39 17.86 -24.66 24.43
C GLU A 39 19.16 -24.34 23.67
N ASN A 40 19.11 -23.29 22.84
CA ASN A 40 19.74 -21.99 23.14
C ASN A 40 19.57 -21.04 21.93
N VAL A 41 18.64 -20.09 22.01
CA VAL A 41 18.65 -18.92 21.11
C VAL A 41 18.45 -17.67 21.95
N LYS A 42 19.56 -17.13 22.44
CA LYS A 42 19.69 -15.70 22.70
C LYS A 42 20.78 -15.13 21.79
N SER A 43 20.46 -13.96 21.24
CA SER A 43 21.32 -12.99 20.56
C SER A 43 21.95 -13.36 19.20
N SER A 44 21.12 -13.47 18.16
CA SER A 44 21.08 -12.47 17.10
C SER A 44 19.68 -12.47 16.52
N ALA A 45 19.00 -11.32 16.52
CA ALA A 45 17.63 -11.24 16.03
C ALA A 45 17.64 -11.47 14.51
N ASN A 46 17.37 -12.71 14.08
CA ASN A 46 17.18 -13.02 12.67
C ASN A 46 15.81 -12.46 12.24
N SER A 47 15.75 -11.14 12.01
CA SER A 47 14.56 -10.34 11.64
C SER A 47 14.01 -10.65 10.23
N SER A 48 14.49 -11.72 9.62
CA SER A 48 14.17 -12.09 8.23
C SER A 48 12.73 -12.61 8.09
N SER A 49 12.22 -13.36 9.07
CA SER A 49 10.85 -13.91 9.00
C SER A 49 9.78 -12.91 9.49
N TRP A 50 8.57 -13.02 8.95
CA TRP A 50 7.44 -12.21 9.43
C TRP A 50 7.08 -12.49 10.90
N CYS A 51 7.20 -13.76 11.31
CA CYS A 51 7.03 -14.20 12.70
C CYS A 51 8.05 -13.54 13.64
N ALA A 52 9.34 -13.52 13.27
CA ALA A 52 10.39 -12.91 14.11
C ALA A 52 10.19 -11.40 14.31
N ARG A 53 9.56 -10.72 13.33
CA ARG A 53 9.21 -9.30 13.42
C ARG A 53 7.95 -9.02 14.25
N ASN A 54 7.14 -10.05 14.54
CA ASN A 54 5.88 -9.92 15.26
C ASN A 54 5.82 -10.89 16.47
N PRO A 55 6.66 -10.70 17.49
CA PRO A 55 6.83 -11.67 18.60
C PRO A 55 5.60 -11.85 19.50
N GLY A 56 4.58 -10.98 19.38
CA GLY A 56 3.33 -11.07 20.15
C GLY A 56 2.15 -11.71 19.41
N VAL A 57 2.32 -12.08 18.14
CA VAL A 57 1.23 -12.66 17.33
C VAL A 57 1.39 -14.19 17.30
N PRO A 58 0.33 -14.95 17.63
CA PRO A 58 0.47 -16.39 17.77
C PRO A 58 0.77 -17.03 16.41
N VAL A 59 1.60 -18.07 16.44
CA VAL A 59 2.21 -18.63 15.24
C VAL A 59 1.48 -19.89 14.80
N GLN A 60 1.13 -19.98 13.53
CA GLN A 60 0.54 -21.17 12.95
C GLN A 60 1.58 -22.30 12.90
N PRO A 61 1.27 -23.48 13.46
CA PRO A 61 2.20 -24.60 13.43
C PRO A 61 2.43 -25.03 11.98
N ILE A 62 3.69 -25.21 11.61
CA ILE A 62 4.05 -25.87 10.35
C ILE A 62 3.57 -27.32 10.48
N LYS A 63 2.74 -27.79 9.56
CA LYS A 63 2.49 -29.23 9.43
C LYS A 63 3.82 -29.87 9.05
N ALA A 64 4.42 -30.63 9.95
CA ALA A 64 5.58 -31.45 9.65
C ALA A 64 5.18 -32.48 8.59
N GLN A 65 5.34 -32.14 7.32
CA GLN A 65 5.45 -33.14 6.28
C GLN A 65 6.86 -33.69 6.40
N ALA A 66 6.99 -34.91 6.89
CA ALA A 66 8.22 -35.66 6.69
C ALA A 66 8.56 -35.57 5.19
N LEU A 67 9.77 -35.11 4.87
CA LEU A 67 10.35 -35.15 3.53
C LEU A 67 10.50 -36.61 3.15
N ARG A 68 9.39 -37.23 2.76
CA ARG A 68 9.38 -38.58 2.22
C ARG A 68 9.72 -38.42 0.75
N LEU A 69 10.97 -38.68 0.41
CA LEU A 69 11.37 -38.91 -0.98
C LEU A 69 10.52 -40.07 -1.49
N LEU A 70 9.66 -39.78 -2.46
CA LEU A 70 8.78 -40.78 -3.04
C LEU A 70 9.62 -41.69 -3.92
N SER A 71 9.39 -42.99 -3.81
CA SER A 71 9.94 -43.93 -4.78
C SER A 71 9.29 -43.68 -6.16
N THR A 72 9.99 -43.97 -7.25
CA THR A 72 9.45 -43.94 -8.62
C THR A 72 8.17 -44.77 -8.77
N ALA A 73 8.04 -45.84 -7.98
CA ALA A 73 6.82 -46.65 -7.90
C ALA A 73 5.66 -45.91 -7.20
N GLU A 74 5.93 -45.11 -6.18
CA GLU A 74 4.93 -44.29 -5.48
C GLU A 74 4.50 -43.09 -6.34
N GLU A 75 5.41 -42.51 -7.12
CA GLU A 75 5.09 -41.47 -8.11
C GLU A 75 4.18 -42.00 -9.21
N SER A 76 4.49 -43.19 -9.75
CA SER A 76 3.66 -43.88 -10.75
C SER A 76 2.29 -44.28 -10.20
N SER A 77 2.22 -44.69 -8.93
CA SER A 77 0.94 -44.98 -8.25
C SER A 77 0.11 -43.72 -8.03
N ARG A 78 0.76 -42.58 -7.74
CA ARG A 78 0.08 -41.28 -7.61
C ARG A 78 -0.40 -40.74 -8.95
N SER A 79 0.33 -40.98 -10.05
CA SER A 79 -0.15 -40.62 -11.40
C SER A 79 -1.35 -41.45 -11.81
N LEU A 80 -1.32 -42.77 -11.55
CA LEU A 80 -2.49 -43.65 -11.74
C LEU A 80 -3.69 -43.16 -10.92
N MET A 81 -3.51 -42.84 -9.65
CA MET A 81 -4.58 -42.27 -8.80
C MET A 81 -5.14 -40.94 -9.32
N LYS A 82 -4.31 -40.11 -9.96
CA LYS A 82 -4.78 -38.86 -10.60
C LYS A 82 -5.64 -39.17 -11.82
N GLU A 83 -5.23 -40.14 -12.62
CA GLU A 83 -5.97 -40.59 -13.81
C GLU A 83 -7.29 -41.24 -13.42
N ASP A 84 -7.29 -42.13 -12.41
CA ASP A 84 -8.50 -42.74 -11.85
C ASP A 84 -9.47 -41.69 -11.31
N LYS A 85 -8.96 -40.66 -10.63
CA LYS A 85 -9.78 -39.54 -10.15
C LYS A 85 -10.38 -38.74 -11.31
N ALA A 86 -9.61 -38.51 -12.38
CA ALA A 86 -10.11 -37.84 -13.58
C ALA A 86 -11.21 -38.67 -14.28
N ASN A 87 -10.98 -39.98 -14.40
CA ASN A 87 -11.95 -40.94 -14.97
C ASN A 87 -13.24 -40.99 -14.14
N PHE A 88 -13.12 -40.98 -12.81
CA PHE A 88 -14.27 -40.91 -11.92
C PHE A 88 -15.07 -39.61 -12.10
N LEU A 89 -14.39 -38.46 -12.19
CA LEU A 89 -15.05 -37.16 -12.43
C LEU A 89 -15.72 -37.13 -13.81
N HIS A 90 -15.10 -37.71 -14.83
CA HIS A 90 -15.68 -37.81 -16.16
C HIS A 90 -16.94 -38.69 -16.17
N SER A 91 -16.89 -39.86 -15.53
CA SER A 91 -18.04 -40.75 -15.35
C SER A 91 -19.17 -40.09 -14.55
N GLN A 92 -18.84 -39.31 -13.51
CA GLN A 92 -19.82 -38.49 -12.78
C GLN A 92 -20.51 -37.49 -13.69
N ASN A 93 -19.74 -36.69 -14.44
CA ASN A 93 -20.30 -35.69 -15.35
C ASN A 93 -21.18 -36.33 -16.44
N ALA A 94 -20.78 -37.47 -17.01
CA ALA A 94 -21.58 -38.20 -17.99
C ALA A 94 -22.94 -38.66 -17.43
N LYS A 95 -22.98 -39.12 -16.16
CA LYS A 95 -24.24 -39.45 -15.47
C LYS A 95 -25.12 -38.22 -15.26
N LEU A 96 -24.52 -37.07 -14.93
CA LEU A 96 -25.25 -35.81 -14.79
C LEU A 96 -25.84 -35.33 -16.11
N GLU A 97 -25.10 -35.46 -17.21
CA GLU A 97 -25.58 -35.15 -18.57
C GLU A 97 -26.74 -36.06 -18.98
N ALA A 98 -26.67 -37.36 -18.68
CA ALA A 98 -27.77 -38.29 -18.93
C ALA A 98 -29.05 -37.92 -18.16
N ILE A 99 -28.92 -37.51 -16.88
CA ILE A 99 -30.03 -37.03 -16.06
C ILE A 99 -30.60 -35.71 -16.63
N ALA A 100 -29.73 -34.80 -17.06
CA ALA A 100 -30.12 -33.53 -17.68
C ALA A 100 -30.94 -33.77 -18.96
N ALA A 101 -30.44 -34.65 -19.84
CA ALA A 101 -31.13 -35.04 -21.08
C ALA A 101 -32.48 -35.72 -20.81
N ALA A 102 -32.55 -36.66 -19.86
CA ALA A 102 -33.77 -37.38 -19.52
C ALA A 102 -34.89 -36.48 -18.97
N ASN A 103 -34.53 -35.36 -18.33
CA ASN A 103 -35.48 -34.44 -17.73
C ASN A 103 -35.71 -33.16 -18.56
N ASN A 104 -35.08 -33.02 -19.73
CA ASN A 104 -35.09 -31.79 -20.54
C ASN A 104 -34.62 -30.54 -19.77
N VAL A 105 -33.59 -30.70 -18.94
CA VAL A 105 -33.02 -29.65 -18.10
C VAL A 105 -31.55 -29.45 -18.47
N THR A 106 -30.98 -28.27 -18.23
CA THR A 106 -29.56 -28.03 -18.50
C THR A 106 -28.66 -28.75 -17.48
N PHE A 107 -27.48 -29.18 -17.92
CA PHE A 107 -26.46 -29.79 -17.05
C PHE A 107 -26.16 -28.92 -15.83
N ASP A 108 -26.00 -27.61 -16.02
CA ASP A 108 -25.71 -26.66 -14.94
C ASP A 108 -26.83 -26.58 -13.90
N HIS A 109 -28.09 -26.73 -14.33
CA HIS A 109 -29.22 -26.76 -13.41
C HIS A 109 -29.24 -28.05 -12.57
N VAL A 110 -29.00 -29.22 -13.17
CA VAL A 110 -28.90 -30.50 -12.44
C VAL A 110 -27.71 -30.48 -11.48
N LYS A 111 -26.55 -30.00 -11.95
CA LYS A 111 -25.35 -29.81 -11.13
C LYS A 111 -25.60 -28.84 -9.98
N GLY A 112 -26.31 -27.74 -10.22
CA GLY A 112 -26.75 -26.80 -9.19
C GLY A 112 -27.68 -27.45 -8.16
N LEU A 113 -28.59 -28.32 -8.58
CA LEU A 113 -29.52 -29.02 -7.70
C LEU A 113 -28.81 -30.04 -6.78
N ILE A 114 -27.77 -30.69 -7.30
CA ILE A 114 -26.93 -31.60 -6.49
C ILE A 114 -26.05 -30.80 -5.55
N ASN A 115 -25.41 -29.75 -6.06
CA ASN A 115 -24.56 -28.88 -5.24
C ASN A 115 -25.34 -28.23 -4.10
N THR A 116 -26.60 -27.85 -4.32
CA THR A 116 -27.47 -27.32 -3.26
C THR A 116 -27.80 -28.35 -2.19
N LYS A 117 -27.99 -29.62 -2.56
CA LYS A 117 -28.14 -30.74 -1.60
C LYS A 117 -26.82 -31.08 -0.88
N THR A 118 -25.68 -30.85 -1.52
CA THR A 118 -24.34 -31.07 -0.93
C THR A 118 -23.72 -29.80 -0.35
N ASN A 119 -24.51 -28.74 -0.11
CA ASN A 119 -24.01 -27.49 0.44
C ASN A 119 -23.40 -27.73 1.83
N TYR A 120 -22.09 -27.95 1.87
CA TYR A 120 -21.30 -27.82 3.08
C TYR A 120 -21.29 -26.34 3.45
N HIS A 121 -21.94 -25.98 4.56
CA HIS A 121 -21.86 -24.62 5.07
C HIS A 121 -20.39 -24.23 5.28
N HIS A 122 -19.90 -23.25 4.51
CA HIS A 122 -18.50 -22.81 4.57
C HIS A 122 -18.14 -22.14 5.91
N SER A 123 -19.14 -21.71 6.68
CA SER A 123 -18.98 -21.22 8.05
C SER A 123 -19.73 -22.13 9.02
N CYS A 124 -19.18 -23.31 9.32
CA CYS A 124 -19.70 -24.12 10.41
C CYS A 124 -19.49 -23.38 11.73
N ARG A 125 -20.54 -23.03 12.48
CA ARG A 125 -20.42 -22.50 13.85
C ARG A 125 -19.56 -23.45 14.71
N ALA A 126 -18.82 -22.90 15.68
CA ALA A 126 -18.13 -23.70 16.68
C ALA A 126 -19.18 -24.41 17.54
N MET A 127 -19.49 -25.64 17.17
CA MET A 127 -20.45 -26.53 17.83
C MET A 127 -19.71 -27.75 18.33
N LEU A 128 -20.24 -28.40 19.37
CA LEU A 128 -19.63 -29.58 20.00
C LEU A 128 -19.25 -30.66 18.97
N GLN A 129 -20.14 -30.97 18.02
CA GLN A 129 -19.87 -31.96 16.98
C GLN A 129 -18.64 -31.61 16.13
N ASN A 130 -18.48 -30.33 15.73
CA ASN A 130 -17.32 -29.87 14.98
C ASN A 130 -16.04 -29.91 15.84
N ALA A 131 -16.18 -29.61 17.14
CA ALA A 131 -15.09 -29.65 18.10
C ALA A 131 -14.58 -31.08 18.32
N LEU A 132 -15.49 -32.04 18.43
CA LEU A 132 -15.18 -33.47 18.52
C LEU A 132 -14.49 -33.98 17.25
N VAL A 133 -15.00 -33.61 16.06
CA VAL A 133 -14.36 -33.96 14.79
C VAL A 133 -12.95 -33.38 14.71
N HIS A 134 -12.77 -32.12 15.11
CA HIS A 134 -11.45 -31.47 15.15
C HIS A 134 -10.49 -32.17 16.12
N ALA A 135 -10.91 -32.41 17.36
CA ALA A 135 -10.11 -33.09 18.38
C ALA A 135 -9.71 -34.51 17.94
N LYS A 136 -10.63 -35.25 17.32
CA LYS A 136 -10.35 -36.57 16.74
C LYS A 136 -9.39 -36.47 15.56
N SER A 137 -9.55 -35.48 14.68
CA SER A 137 -8.64 -35.27 13.55
C SER A 137 -7.21 -34.97 14.02
N LEU A 138 -7.04 -34.25 15.12
CA LEU A 138 -5.72 -34.03 15.72
C LEU A 138 -5.14 -35.35 16.23
N LYS A 139 -5.92 -36.15 16.96
CA LYS A 139 -5.48 -37.46 17.48
C LYS A 139 -5.08 -38.42 16.36
N VAL A 140 -5.87 -38.51 15.28
CA VAL A 140 -5.59 -39.35 14.11
C VAL A 140 -4.36 -38.87 13.33
N ASN A 141 -4.08 -37.57 13.32
CA ASN A 141 -2.88 -37.04 12.65
C ASN A 141 -1.60 -37.25 13.48
N THR A 142 -1.69 -37.40 14.80
CA THR A 142 -0.55 -37.68 15.67
C THR A 142 -0.27 -39.17 15.83
N GLU A 143 -1.31 -40.01 15.80
CA GLU A 143 -1.21 -41.46 15.95
C GLU A 143 -1.71 -42.12 14.65
N LEU A 144 -0.82 -42.76 13.89
CA LEU A 144 -1.15 -43.55 12.69
C LEU A 144 -1.95 -44.83 13.02
N VAL A 145 -2.86 -44.78 13.98
CA VAL A 145 -3.58 -45.94 14.50
C VAL A 145 -5.08 -45.75 14.26
N LYS A 146 -5.71 -46.79 13.70
CA LYS A 146 -7.17 -46.92 13.64
C LYS A 146 -7.68 -47.05 15.07
N VAL A 147 -8.13 -45.96 15.67
CA VAL A 147 -8.75 -45.98 17.00
C VAL A 147 -10.26 -46.07 16.81
N ASP A 148 -10.84 -47.20 17.25
CA ASP A 148 -12.29 -47.38 17.35
C ASP A 148 -12.89 -46.37 18.35
N LEU A 149 -14.04 -45.82 17.97
CA LEU A 149 -14.73 -44.75 18.70
C LEU A 149 -15.52 -45.33 19.88
N GLU A 150 -14.97 -45.25 21.08
CA GLU A 150 -15.82 -45.28 22.28
C GLU A 150 -16.27 -43.86 22.63
N ALA A 151 -17.58 -43.65 22.56
CA ALA A 151 -18.24 -42.42 22.99
C ALA A 151 -18.46 -42.48 24.51
N HIS A 152 -17.46 -42.06 25.29
CA HIS A 152 -17.69 -41.78 26.69
C HIS A 152 -18.56 -40.51 26.81
N PRO A 153 -19.56 -40.48 27.72
CA PRO A 153 -20.36 -39.29 27.96
C PRO A 153 -19.44 -38.21 28.53
N LEU A 154 -19.23 -37.15 27.75
CA LEU A 154 -18.42 -36.00 28.13
C LEU A 154 -19.16 -35.15 29.16
N SER A 155 -18.44 -34.62 30.14
CA SER A 155 -18.98 -33.63 31.07
C SER A 155 -19.21 -32.30 30.35
N GLN A 156 -20.21 -31.51 30.78
CA GLN A 156 -20.52 -30.19 30.21
C GLN A 156 -19.29 -29.26 30.18
N SER A 157 -18.40 -29.36 31.18
CA SER A 157 -17.15 -28.60 31.21
C SER A 157 -16.16 -29.04 30.13
N GLU A 158 -16.12 -30.32 29.77
CA GLU A 158 -15.24 -30.85 28.72
C GLU A 158 -15.74 -30.45 27.33
N GLU A 159 -17.06 -30.40 27.15
CA GLU A 159 -17.71 -29.93 25.93
C GLU A 159 -17.38 -28.46 25.64
N GLU A 160 -17.47 -27.61 26.66
CA GLU A 160 -17.13 -26.18 26.56
C GLU A 160 -15.65 -25.97 26.22
N LEU A 161 -14.75 -26.70 26.88
CA LEU A 161 -13.31 -26.67 26.60
C LEU A 161 -12.98 -27.09 25.16
N LEU A 162 -13.69 -28.08 24.61
CA LEU A 162 -13.48 -28.52 23.23
C LEU A 162 -13.94 -27.46 22.22
N ILE A 163 -15.06 -26.78 22.50
CA ILE A 163 -15.57 -25.69 21.67
C ILE A 163 -14.60 -24.51 21.70
N GLU A 164 -14.11 -24.12 22.87
CA GLU A 164 -13.13 -23.05 23.06
C GLU A 164 -11.83 -23.34 22.29
N LYS A 165 -11.25 -24.54 22.45
CA LYS A 165 -10.06 -24.97 21.68
C LYS A 165 -10.27 -24.91 20.17
N LEU A 166 -11.46 -25.25 19.68
CA LEU A 166 -11.77 -25.15 18.26
C LEU A 166 -11.90 -23.68 17.81
N GLN A 167 -12.42 -22.79 18.65
CA GLN A 167 -12.46 -21.36 18.37
C GLN A 167 -11.05 -20.78 18.30
N GLU A 168 -10.22 -21.02 19.32
CA GLU A 168 -8.82 -20.61 19.35
C GLU A 168 -8.05 -21.11 18.12
N TYR A 169 -8.23 -22.39 17.73
CA TYR A 169 -7.60 -22.94 16.54
C TYR A 169 -8.02 -22.20 15.26
N ARG A 170 -9.30 -21.87 15.13
CA ARG A 170 -9.81 -21.12 13.96
C ARG A 170 -9.29 -19.69 13.96
N GLU A 171 -9.24 -19.04 15.10
CA GLU A 171 -8.67 -17.71 15.24
C GLU A 171 -7.18 -17.69 14.91
N LEU A 172 -6.44 -18.69 15.38
CA LEU A 172 -5.03 -18.89 15.03
C LEU A 172 -4.87 -19.12 13.52
N LYS A 173 -5.76 -19.88 12.89
CA LYS A 173 -5.71 -20.12 11.45
C LYS A 173 -6.08 -18.88 10.62
N MET A 174 -6.92 -18.00 11.15
CA MET A 174 -7.32 -16.76 10.48
C MET A 174 -6.30 -15.62 10.68
N ARG A 175 -5.78 -15.46 11.90
CA ARG A 175 -4.98 -14.30 12.32
C ARG A 175 -3.54 -14.62 12.68
N GLY A 176 -3.22 -15.89 12.87
CA GLY A 176 -1.89 -16.33 13.28
C GLY A 176 -0.85 -16.14 12.19
N THR A 177 0.39 -15.94 12.63
CA THR A 177 1.54 -15.74 11.74
C THR A 177 2.00 -17.03 11.12
N HIS A 178 2.46 -16.99 9.87
CA HIS A 178 3.18 -18.12 9.31
C HIS A 178 4.65 -18.03 9.72
N MET A 179 5.23 -19.18 10.09
CA MET A 179 6.65 -19.28 10.47
C MET A 179 7.62 -18.97 9.32
N ASN A 180 7.25 -19.29 8.08
CA ASN A 180 8.11 -19.16 6.92
C ASN A 180 7.52 -18.18 5.89
N ASN A 181 8.35 -17.25 5.43
CA ASN A 181 8.01 -16.26 4.40
C ASN A 181 7.51 -16.93 3.11
N THR A 182 8.01 -18.11 2.74
CA THR A 182 7.56 -18.83 1.54
C THR A 182 6.10 -19.26 1.66
N VAL A 183 5.69 -19.76 2.84
CA VAL A 183 4.29 -20.15 3.10
C VAL A 183 3.41 -18.90 3.14
N THR A 184 3.89 -17.82 3.74
CA THR A 184 3.22 -16.52 3.70
C THR A 184 3.00 -16.04 2.26
N ALA A 185 4.02 -16.12 1.41
CA ALA A 185 3.93 -15.69 0.01
C ALA A 185 2.90 -16.52 -0.79
N HIS A 186 2.89 -17.84 -0.63
CA HIS A 186 1.86 -18.67 -1.26
C HIS A 186 0.45 -18.30 -0.77
N ASN A 187 0.27 -18.04 0.52
CA ASN A 187 -1.03 -17.62 1.06
C ASN A 187 -1.46 -16.26 0.48
N VAL A 188 -0.55 -15.29 0.41
CA VAL A 188 -0.80 -13.99 -0.23
C VAL A 188 -1.23 -14.18 -1.68
N ASN A 189 -0.49 -14.93 -2.49
CA ASN A 189 -0.83 -15.15 -3.90
C ASN A 189 -2.22 -15.79 -4.07
N TYR A 190 -2.52 -16.84 -3.29
CA TYR A 190 -3.85 -17.48 -3.31
C TYR A 190 -4.98 -16.50 -2.98
N MET A 191 -4.76 -15.64 -1.98
CA MET A 191 -5.74 -14.62 -1.58
C MET A 191 -5.90 -13.53 -2.63
N VAL A 192 -4.80 -13.08 -3.24
CA VAL A 192 -4.79 -12.08 -4.31
C VAL A 192 -5.54 -12.58 -5.54
N ASP A 193 -5.31 -13.82 -5.96
CA ASP A 193 -6.03 -14.41 -7.10
C ASP A 193 -7.53 -14.45 -6.83
N ARG A 194 -7.93 -14.80 -5.61
CA ARG A 194 -9.35 -14.84 -5.22
C ARG A 194 -9.97 -13.45 -5.23
N ILE A 195 -9.30 -12.44 -4.65
CA ILE A 195 -9.79 -11.06 -4.62
C ILE A 195 -9.87 -10.49 -6.04
N THR A 196 -8.86 -10.76 -6.87
CA THR A 196 -8.82 -10.29 -8.26
C THR A 196 -10.04 -10.81 -9.05
N LYS A 197 -10.34 -12.10 -8.95
CA LYS A 197 -11.55 -12.67 -9.56
C LYS A 197 -12.84 -12.04 -9.04
N GLU A 198 -12.94 -11.76 -7.75
CA GLU A 198 -14.12 -11.08 -7.19
C GLU A 198 -14.25 -9.64 -7.71
N LEU A 199 -13.14 -8.92 -7.87
CA LEU A 199 -13.13 -7.57 -8.44
C LEU A 199 -13.52 -7.58 -9.93
N GLU A 200 -13.03 -8.55 -10.71
CA GLU A 200 -13.44 -8.77 -12.09
C GLU A 200 -14.93 -9.09 -12.18
N ASN A 201 -15.42 -10.06 -11.40
CA ASN A 201 -16.84 -10.41 -11.38
C ASN A 201 -17.71 -9.22 -10.92
N LEU A 202 -17.20 -8.36 -10.03
CA LEU A 202 -17.91 -7.15 -9.58
C LEU A 202 -17.98 -6.13 -10.72
N HIS A 203 -16.88 -5.95 -11.45
CA HIS A 203 -16.84 -5.11 -12.65
C HIS A 203 -17.86 -5.59 -13.68
N ASP A 204 -17.86 -6.88 -14.01
CA ASP A 204 -18.78 -7.44 -15.02
C ASP A 204 -20.26 -7.27 -14.62
N ARG A 205 -20.56 -7.34 -13.32
CA ARG A 205 -21.94 -7.22 -12.81
C ARG A 205 -22.43 -5.79 -12.68
N THR A 206 -21.54 -4.82 -12.45
CA THR A 206 -21.93 -3.46 -12.01
C THR A 206 -21.28 -2.32 -12.78
N GLY A 207 -20.24 -2.60 -13.57
CA GLY A 207 -19.40 -1.60 -14.23
C GLY A 207 -18.48 -0.83 -13.27
N ILE A 208 -18.34 -1.24 -12.01
CA ILE A 208 -17.45 -0.59 -11.04
C ILE A 208 -15.99 -0.79 -11.46
N TYR A 209 -15.19 0.27 -11.36
CA TYR A 209 -13.75 0.23 -11.56
C TYR A 209 -13.03 0.11 -10.22
N ALA A 210 -12.08 -0.81 -10.13
CA ALA A 210 -11.24 -1.04 -8.95
C ALA A 210 -9.79 -1.30 -9.35
N THR A 211 -8.86 -0.86 -8.51
CA THR A 211 -7.43 -1.19 -8.59
C THR A 211 -6.98 -1.68 -7.23
N LEU A 212 -6.28 -2.82 -7.20
CA LEU A 212 -5.73 -3.45 -6.01
C LEU A 212 -4.20 -3.38 -6.08
N PHE A 213 -3.57 -2.86 -5.03
CA PHE A 213 -2.13 -2.89 -4.83
C PHE A 213 -1.80 -3.82 -3.68
N VAL A 214 -0.92 -4.80 -3.90
CA VAL A 214 -0.43 -5.72 -2.88
C VAL A 214 1.09 -5.68 -2.88
N MET A 215 1.66 -5.02 -1.88
CA MET A 215 3.09 -4.82 -1.75
C MET A 215 3.66 -5.66 -0.61
N ARG A 216 4.89 -6.14 -0.76
CA ARG A 216 5.62 -6.71 0.37
C ARG A 216 5.93 -5.62 1.40
N GLY A 217 5.85 -5.96 2.68
CA GLY A 217 6.07 -5.03 3.78
C GLY A 217 7.54 -4.92 4.20
N HIS A 218 8.41 -5.76 3.65
CA HIS A 218 9.82 -5.79 4.02
C HIS A 218 10.68 -6.40 2.91
N VAL A 219 11.94 -5.98 2.85
CA VAL A 219 12.89 -6.39 1.80
C VAL A 219 13.15 -7.91 1.80
N ASN A 220 13.13 -8.55 2.98
CA ASN A 220 13.35 -9.99 3.13
C ASN A 220 12.08 -10.85 2.91
N ASP A 221 10.94 -10.23 2.62
CA ASP A 221 9.74 -10.99 2.26
C ASP A 221 9.90 -11.56 0.85
N THR A 222 9.59 -12.84 0.69
CA THR A 222 9.58 -13.54 -0.61
C THR A 222 8.31 -13.27 -1.41
N ILE A 223 7.43 -12.41 -0.92
CA ILE A 223 6.20 -12.00 -1.60
C ILE A 223 6.60 -11.13 -2.80
N GLN A 224 6.12 -11.48 -3.99
CA GLN A 224 6.23 -10.59 -5.13
C GLN A 224 5.13 -9.53 -5.04
N SER A 225 5.55 -8.27 -5.00
CA SER A 225 4.63 -7.14 -5.05
C SER A 225 3.91 -7.15 -6.39
N THR A 226 2.59 -7.02 -6.36
CA THR A 226 1.73 -7.11 -7.53
C THR A 226 0.61 -6.07 -7.46
N TRP A 227 0.07 -5.72 -8.61
CA TRP A 227 -1.11 -4.89 -8.72
C TRP A 227 -2.03 -5.47 -9.77
N THR A 228 -3.34 -5.36 -9.52
CA THR A 228 -4.37 -5.76 -10.47
C THR A 228 -5.38 -4.64 -10.62
N ALA A 229 -5.91 -4.47 -11.83
CA ALA A 229 -6.79 -3.37 -12.16
C ALA A 229 -7.92 -3.94 -13.03
N THR A 230 -9.17 -3.56 -12.75
CA THR A 230 -10.32 -4.02 -13.53
C THR A 230 -10.37 -3.27 -14.86
N ASN A 231 -10.44 -3.97 -15.98
CA ASN A 231 -10.61 -3.37 -17.33
C ASN A 231 -9.61 -2.20 -17.57
N ASN A 232 -10.01 -1.15 -18.28
CA ASN A 232 -9.18 0.02 -18.58
C ASN A 232 -8.86 0.93 -17.37
N SER A 233 -9.04 0.48 -16.13
CA SER A 233 -8.64 1.27 -14.96
C SER A 233 -7.12 1.46 -14.86
N ALA A 234 -6.32 0.65 -15.53
CA ALA A 234 -4.89 0.87 -15.65
C ALA A 234 -4.58 2.18 -16.42
N ASP A 235 -5.35 2.48 -17.47
CA ASP A 235 -5.17 3.67 -18.32
C ASP A 235 -5.44 4.97 -17.56
N PHE A 236 -6.35 4.95 -16.57
CA PHE A 236 -6.61 6.09 -15.70
C PHE A 236 -5.33 6.61 -15.03
N TRP A 237 -4.45 5.72 -14.58
CA TRP A 237 -3.20 6.11 -13.93
C TRP A 237 -2.27 6.83 -14.92
N GLN A 238 -2.17 6.32 -16.15
CA GLN A 238 -1.32 6.93 -17.17
C GLN A 238 -1.91 8.23 -17.74
N ASP A 239 -3.20 8.25 -18.05
CA ASP A 239 -3.83 9.37 -18.76
C ASP A 239 -4.21 10.53 -17.83
N VAL A 240 -4.70 10.21 -16.63
CA VAL A 240 -5.19 11.22 -15.68
C VAL A 240 -4.13 11.55 -14.64
N ILE A 241 -3.51 10.54 -14.04
CA ILE A 241 -2.48 10.75 -13.00
C ILE A 241 -1.10 11.03 -13.63
N GLN A 242 -0.93 10.77 -14.93
CA GLN A 242 0.33 10.99 -15.66
C GLN A 242 1.51 10.21 -15.06
N GLN A 243 1.21 9.05 -14.48
CA GLN A 243 2.22 8.11 -13.96
C GLN A 243 1.76 6.69 -14.25
N PRO A 244 2.64 5.83 -14.81
CA PRO A 244 2.27 4.44 -15.01
C PRO A 244 2.01 3.79 -13.65
N VAL A 245 0.97 2.97 -13.58
CA VAL A 245 0.53 2.31 -12.34
C VAL A 245 1.64 1.48 -11.68
N ALA A 246 2.55 0.92 -12.50
CA ALA A 246 3.73 0.21 -12.03
C ALA A 246 4.70 1.10 -11.23
N ASP A 247 4.91 2.36 -11.64
CA ASP A 247 5.77 3.29 -10.88
C ASP A 247 5.15 3.66 -9.54
N ILE A 248 3.82 3.78 -9.49
CA ILE A 248 3.09 4.02 -8.26
C ILE A 248 3.20 2.80 -7.34
N ALA A 249 3.07 1.59 -7.90
CA ALA A 249 3.28 0.34 -7.17
C ALA A 249 4.69 0.26 -6.57
N HIS A 250 5.74 0.54 -7.36
CA HIS A 250 7.13 0.54 -6.87
C HIS A 250 7.36 1.60 -5.77
N LYS A 251 6.83 2.81 -5.92
CA LYS A 251 6.92 3.86 -4.88
C LYS A 251 6.20 3.41 -3.59
N TYR A 252 5.06 2.75 -3.73
CA TYR A 252 4.30 2.27 -2.60
C TYR A 252 5.02 1.11 -1.89
N GLU A 253 5.59 0.18 -2.65
CA GLU A 253 6.43 -0.89 -2.12
C GLU A 253 7.67 -0.35 -1.40
N GLN A 254 8.36 0.62 -1.99
CA GLN A 254 9.51 1.28 -1.37
C GLN A 254 9.11 1.90 -0.02
N TRP A 255 8.01 2.66 0.00
CA TRP A 255 7.47 3.21 1.24
C TRP A 255 7.15 2.11 2.25
N ALA A 256 6.44 1.05 1.85
CA ALA A 256 6.03 -0.05 2.73
C ALA A 256 7.24 -0.78 3.33
N CYS A 257 8.26 -1.10 2.53
CA CYS A 257 9.48 -1.76 2.98
C CYS A 257 10.29 -0.90 3.97
N THR A 258 10.22 0.43 3.86
CA THR A 258 10.93 1.34 4.77
C THR A 258 10.25 1.54 6.12
N GLN A 259 8.96 1.21 6.27
CA GLN A 259 8.23 1.44 7.53
C GLN A 259 8.72 0.59 8.71
N GLY A 260 9.41 -0.54 8.47
CA GLY A 260 9.79 -1.51 9.50
C GLY A 260 11.29 -1.68 9.76
N GLN A 261 12.16 -1.05 8.96
CA GLN A 261 13.62 -1.22 9.08
C GLN A 261 14.27 -0.27 10.08
N SER A 262 13.45 0.53 10.76
CA SER A 262 13.92 1.62 11.58
C SER A 262 12.91 1.96 12.65
N PRO A 263 13.00 1.34 13.84
CA PRO A 263 12.31 1.84 15.02
C PRO A 263 12.61 3.32 15.30
N ASP A 264 13.77 3.81 14.80
CA ASP A 264 14.27 5.17 14.96
C ASP A 264 14.11 6.09 13.72
N ILE A 265 13.54 5.64 12.61
CA ILE A 265 13.05 6.59 11.58
C ILE A 265 11.61 6.93 11.98
N VAL A 266 11.53 7.71 13.06
CA VAL A 266 10.81 8.98 12.98
C VAL A 266 11.09 9.50 11.58
N GLU A 267 10.08 9.59 10.69
CA GLU A 267 10.18 10.19 9.34
C GLU A 267 11.42 11.05 9.32
N HIS A 268 12.53 10.69 8.64
CA HIS A 268 13.80 11.42 8.81
C HIS A 268 13.44 12.88 8.93
N ASP A 269 13.56 13.45 10.14
CA ASP A 269 12.86 14.67 10.53
C ASP A 269 13.64 15.79 9.87
N ASN A 270 13.68 15.77 8.54
CA ASN A 270 14.34 16.71 7.73
C ASN A 270 13.62 17.99 8.09
N LEU A 271 14.39 18.93 8.63
CA LEU A 271 13.90 20.20 9.13
C LEU A 271 12.90 20.83 8.14
N ALA A 272 13.13 20.68 6.83
CA ALA A 272 12.21 21.12 5.79
C ALA A 272 10.84 20.40 5.81
N SER A 273 10.84 19.07 5.99
CA SER A 273 9.62 18.26 6.11
C SER A 273 8.82 18.63 7.35
N VAL A 274 9.46 18.65 8.53
CA VAL A 274 8.77 18.96 9.79
C VAL A 274 8.22 20.38 9.79
N ARG A 275 9.00 21.36 9.28
CA ARG A 275 8.52 22.74 9.11
C ARG A 275 7.28 22.81 8.20
N LYS A 276 7.28 22.06 7.10
CA LYS A 276 6.15 22.01 6.16
C LYS A 276 4.91 21.41 6.82
N GLN A 277 5.08 20.31 7.57
CA GLN A 277 3.98 19.68 8.31
C GLN A 277 3.40 20.63 9.35
N VAL A 278 4.23 21.19 10.24
CA VAL A 278 3.79 22.14 11.29
C VAL A 278 3.09 23.36 10.68
N THR A 279 3.67 23.94 9.63
CA THR A 279 3.06 25.09 8.93
C THR A 279 1.69 24.73 8.36
N LYS A 280 1.56 23.54 7.75
CA LYS A 280 0.31 23.04 7.20
C LYS A 280 -0.72 22.81 8.30
N THR A 281 -0.35 22.14 9.39
CA THR A 281 -1.25 21.84 10.53
C THR A 281 -1.79 23.12 11.17
N ILE A 282 -0.94 24.13 11.38
CA ILE A 282 -1.37 25.43 11.92
C ILE A 282 -2.36 26.11 10.97
N LEU A 283 -2.08 26.15 9.67
CA LEU A 283 -2.94 26.76 8.66
C LEU A 283 -4.28 26.04 8.52
N ASP A 284 -4.27 24.70 8.48
CA ASP A 284 -5.47 23.90 8.37
C ASP A 284 -6.33 24.04 9.63
N GLY A 285 -5.72 24.04 10.82
CA GLY A 285 -6.41 24.34 12.07
C GLY A 285 -7.03 25.74 12.09
N LEU A 286 -6.34 26.75 11.55
CA LEU A 286 -6.86 28.12 11.44
C LEU A 286 -8.06 28.19 10.49
N ARG A 287 -7.98 27.51 9.35
CA ARG A 287 -9.08 27.41 8.38
C ARG A 287 -10.30 26.73 8.98
N GLN A 288 -10.09 25.65 9.74
CA GLN A 288 -11.16 24.95 10.46
C GLN A 288 -11.79 25.83 11.54
N ALA A 289 -10.98 26.51 12.35
CA ALA A 289 -11.47 27.40 13.40
C ALA A 289 -12.24 28.61 12.86
N THR A 290 -11.90 29.12 11.68
CA THR A 290 -12.54 30.30 11.08
C THR A 290 -13.59 29.99 10.01
N ASN A 291 -13.67 28.73 9.57
CA ASN A 291 -14.46 28.27 8.41
C ASN A 291 -14.20 29.06 7.11
N LYS A 292 -12.96 29.48 6.89
CA LYS A 292 -12.55 30.27 5.71
C LYS A 292 -11.35 29.61 5.03
N ARG A 293 -11.45 29.38 3.71
CA ARG A 293 -10.42 28.66 2.93
C ARG A 293 -9.19 29.53 2.61
N ASN A 294 -9.38 30.83 2.42
CA ASN A 294 -8.35 31.76 1.93
C ASN A 294 -7.78 32.66 3.05
N ILE A 295 -7.38 32.06 4.18
CA ILE A 295 -6.67 32.78 5.25
C ILE A 295 -5.19 32.43 5.20
N ILE A 296 -4.35 33.44 5.45
CA ILE A 296 -2.91 33.31 5.62
C ILE A 296 -2.57 33.66 7.05
N MET A 297 -1.78 32.82 7.72
CA MET A 297 -1.31 33.06 9.07
C MET A 297 -0.30 34.22 9.10
N ASN A 298 -0.57 35.22 9.94
CA ASN A 298 0.31 36.38 10.13
C ASN A 298 0.91 36.35 11.54
N TYR A 299 2.18 35.95 11.64
CA TYR A 299 2.90 35.88 12.92
C TYR A 299 3.36 37.25 13.43
N LEU A 300 3.64 38.21 12.54
CA LEU A 300 4.15 39.54 12.92
C LEU A 300 3.06 40.43 13.54
N ASN A 301 1.86 40.40 12.96
CA ASN A 301 0.70 41.16 13.43
C ASN A 301 -0.38 40.19 13.92
N TYR A 302 0.01 39.17 14.68
CA TYR A 302 -0.86 38.07 15.11
C TYR A 302 -2.07 38.55 15.91
N GLU A 303 -1.86 39.39 16.91
CA GLU A 303 -2.94 39.88 17.77
C GLU A 303 -4.01 40.64 16.95
N ARG A 304 -3.59 41.55 16.08
CA ARG A 304 -4.53 42.34 15.25
C ARG A 304 -5.14 41.52 14.11
N SER A 305 -4.31 40.79 13.36
CA SER A 305 -4.73 40.17 12.09
C SER A 305 -5.40 38.82 12.29
N ILE A 306 -5.16 38.14 13.42
CA ILE A 306 -5.71 36.82 13.71
C ILE A 306 -6.72 36.91 14.86
N ILE A 307 -6.28 37.37 16.03
CA ILE A 307 -7.13 37.41 17.23
C ILE A 307 -8.28 38.40 17.06
N LEU A 308 -8.00 39.67 16.78
CA LEU A 308 -9.06 40.69 16.66
C LEU A 308 -9.93 40.48 15.40
N ALA A 309 -9.30 40.20 14.26
CA ALA A 309 -10.01 40.09 12.99
C ALA A 309 -10.91 38.84 12.87
N TYR A 310 -10.46 37.70 13.41
CA TYR A 310 -11.18 36.42 13.28
C TYR A 310 -11.69 35.87 14.61
N GLY A 311 -11.25 36.41 15.74
CA GLY A 311 -11.68 35.95 17.06
C GLY A 311 -11.18 34.56 17.41
N VAL A 312 -10.00 34.18 16.93
CA VAL A 312 -9.40 32.88 17.21
C VAL A 312 -8.01 33.09 17.78
N LYS A 313 -7.66 32.30 18.79
CA LYS A 313 -6.36 32.34 19.47
C LYS A 313 -5.76 30.94 19.49
N LEU A 314 -4.53 30.82 19.04
CA LEU A 314 -3.70 29.64 19.24
C LEU A 314 -3.25 29.62 20.71
N VAL A 315 -3.66 28.57 21.43
CA VAL A 315 -3.40 28.36 22.86
C VAL A 315 -2.48 27.15 23.01
N GLY A 316 -1.61 27.18 24.03
CA GLY A 316 -0.71 26.06 24.34
C GLY A 316 0.50 25.95 23.42
N TRP A 317 0.95 27.07 22.87
CA TRP A 317 2.24 27.14 22.21
C TRP A 317 3.37 26.83 23.21
N PRO A 318 4.35 25.97 22.87
CA PRO A 318 5.43 25.59 23.79
C PRO A 318 6.20 26.82 24.30
N THR A 319 6.45 26.89 25.62
CA THR A 319 7.04 28.08 26.28
C THR A 319 8.49 28.34 25.89
N ASP A 320 9.20 27.29 25.52
CA ASP A 320 10.60 27.30 25.10
C ASP A 320 10.79 27.59 23.60
N VAL A 321 9.71 27.56 22.81
CA VAL A 321 9.76 27.82 21.37
C VAL A 321 9.28 29.23 21.07
N LYS A 322 10.13 30.04 20.43
CA LYS A 322 9.78 31.41 20.05
C LYS A 322 8.53 31.42 19.14
N PHE A 323 7.57 32.28 19.44
CA PHE A 323 6.36 32.45 18.61
C PHE A 323 6.69 33.17 17.29
N VAL A 324 7.15 32.40 16.30
CA VAL A 324 7.49 32.88 14.95
C VAL A 324 6.93 31.93 13.89
N ASN A 325 7.09 32.30 12.61
CA ASN A 325 6.76 31.40 11.52
C ASN A 325 7.59 30.09 11.66
N PRO A 326 6.97 28.90 11.65
CA PRO A 326 7.69 27.63 11.75
C PRO A 326 8.82 27.50 10.73
N SER A 327 8.66 28.07 9.54
CA SER A 327 9.71 28.06 8.50
C SER A 327 10.99 28.80 8.89
N SER A 328 10.92 29.70 9.88
CA SER A 328 12.07 30.46 10.40
C SER A 328 12.73 29.84 11.63
N ILE A 329 12.17 28.76 12.19
CA ILE A 329 12.73 28.07 13.36
C ILE A 329 13.89 27.21 12.91
N GLY A 330 15.13 27.60 13.25
CA GLY A 330 16.38 26.94 12.83
C GLY A 330 16.61 25.57 13.46
N VAL A 331 16.10 25.36 14.68
CA VAL A 331 16.42 24.21 15.51
C VAL A 331 15.37 23.11 15.29
N ILE A 332 15.81 21.93 14.86
CA ILE A 332 14.94 20.77 14.58
C ILE A 332 14.12 20.33 15.79
N SER A 333 14.73 20.26 16.98
CA SER A 333 14.06 19.82 18.20
C SER A 333 12.92 20.76 18.62
N GLU A 334 13.05 22.07 18.38
CA GLU A 334 11.97 23.04 18.61
C GLU A 334 10.77 22.82 17.68
N VAL A 335 11.05 22.52 16.40
CA VAL A 335 9.99 22.24 15.41
C VAL A 335 9.28 20.92 15.73
N ILE A 336 10.02 19.90 16.16
CA ILE A 336 9.48 18.61 16.61
C ILE A 336 8.57 18.81 17.82
N ARG A 337 9.02 19.52 18.86
CA ARG A 337 8.18 19.80 20.04
C ARG A 337 6.89 20.54 19.68
N LEU A 338 6.98 21.49 18.75
CA LEU A 338 5.80 22.19 18.25
C LEU A 338 4.87 21.25 17.47
N ARG A 339 5.40 20.33 16.65
CA ARG A 339 4.61 19.27 16.00
C ARG A 339 3.89 18.43 17.04
N ASP A 340 4.63 17.91 18.02
CA ASP A 340 4.11 16.99 19.01
C ASP A 340 3.05 17.67 19.90
N ALA A 341 3.23 18.95 20.24
CA ALA A 341 2.23 19.76 20.92
C ALA A 341 0.95 19.94 20.09
N LEU A 342 1.05 20.15 18.77
CA LEU A 342 -0.11 20.23 17.87
C LEU A 342 -0.81 18.87 17.72
N CYS A 343 -0.05 17.78 17.61
CA CYS A 343 -0.58 16.42 17.45
C CYS A 343 -1.25 15.90 18.72
N SER A 344 -0.68 16.18 19.89
CA SER A 344 -1.25 15.83 21.19
C SER A 344 -2.46 16.69 21.58
N GLY A 345 -2.73 17.78 20.85
CA GLY A 345 -3.76 18.74 21.20
C GLY A 345 -3.38 19.67 22.35
N ALA A 346 -2.13 19.65 22.82
CA ALA A 346 -1.64 20.64 23.79
C ALA A 346 -1.62 22.06 23.17
N CYS A 347 -1.32 22.16 21.88
CA CYS A 347 -1.39 23.39 21.09
C CYS A 347 -2.58 23.34 20.13
N PHE A 348 -3.55 24.25 20.27
CA PHE A 348 -4.77 24.23 19.46
C PHE A 348 -5.42 25.61 19.29
N TRP A 349 -6.27 25.73 18.28
CA TRP A 349 -7.03 26.95 18.01
C TRP A 349 -8.29 27.01 18.88
N LYS A 350 -8.34 27.98 19.80
CA LYS A 350 -9.52 28.32 20.59
C LYS A 350 -10.30 29.45 19.90
N LYS A 351 -11.60 29.25 19.69
CA LYS A 351 -12.52 30.35 19.33
C LYS A 351 -12.79 31.20 20.57
N LEU A 352 -12.60 32.51 20.45
CA LEU A 352 -12.94 33.46 21.50
C LEU A 352 -14.43 33.81 21.44
N SER A 353 -15.05 33.82 22.60
CA SER A 353 -16.38 34.41 22.81
C SER A 353 -16.38 35.90 22.52
N LYS A 354 -17.57 36.50 22.39
CA LYS A 354 -17.71 37.94 22.14
C LYS A 354 -17.10 38.77 23.29
N CYS A 355 -17.33 38.36 24.53
CA CYS A 355 -16.81 39.03 25.72
C CYS A 355 -15.27 38.95 25.76
N GLU A 356 -14.69 37.75 25.64
CA GLU A 356 -13.22 37.57 25.61
C GLU A 356 -12.56 38.41 24.50
N ARG A 357 -13.23 38.55 23.35
CA ARG A 357 -12.73 39.37 22.24
C ARG A 357 -12.78 40.87 22.55
N GLN A 358 -13.83 41.35 23.20
CA GLN A 358 -13.96 42.75 23.61
C GLN A 358 -12.95 43.10 24.70
N GLU A 359 -12.75 42.22 25.67
CA GLU A 359 -11.71 42.36 26.69
C GLU A 359 -10.32 42.41 26.04
N PHE A 360 -10.05 41.50 25.09
CA PHE A 360 -8.78 41.50 24.36
C PHE A 360 -8.59 42.77 23.53
N LEU A 361 -9.66 43.32 22.93
CA LEU A 361 -9.64 44.58 22.21
C LEU A 361 -9.34 45.76 23.15
N ALA A 362 -10.01 45.85 24.30
CA ALA A 362 -9.75 46.90 25.29
C ALA A 362 -8.32 46.84 25.85
N GLN A 363 -7.78 45.64 26.08
CA GLN A 363 -6.38 45.44 26.48
C GLN A 363 -5.40 45.82 25.35
N TRP A 364 -5.74 45.49 24.10
CA TRP A 364 -4.93 45.85 22.95
C TRP A 364 -4.93 47.38 22.73
N GLU A 365 -6.07 48.04 22.83
CA GLU A 365 -6.21 49.50 22.72
C GLU A 365 -5.50 50.24 23.85
N SER A 366 -5.57 49.72 25.08
CA SER A 366 -4.80 50.26 26.22
C SER A 366 -3.29 50.22 25.95
N ARG A 367 -2.77 49.10 25.42
CA ARG A 367 -1.34 48.97 25.05
C ARG A 367 -0.92 49.91 23.92
N VAL A 368 -1.79 50.08 22.92
CA VAL A 368 -1.55 51.05 21.82
C VAL A 368 -1.54 52.48 22.35
N THR A 369 -2.45 52.82 23.26
CA THR A 369 -2.55 54.16 23.87
C THR A 369 -1.36 54.45 24.78
N ALA A 370 -0.83 53.43 25.47
CA ALA A 370 0.39 53.52 26.28
C ALA A 370 1.68 53.67 25.43
N GLY A 371 1.57 53.71 24.09
CA GLY A 371 2.71 53.90 23.21
C GLY A 371 3.56 52.65 22.99
N GLU A 372 3.11 51.48 23.44
CA GLU A 372 3.76 50.21 23.13
C GLU A 372 3.61 49.96 21.62
N ALA A 373 4.73 49.80 20.90
CA ALA A 373 4.72 49.64 19.45
C ALA A 373 4.20 48.25 19.04
N VAL A 374 2.88 48.04 19.13
CA VAL A 374 2.24 46.73 18.87
C VAL A 374 2.22 46.37 17.37
N LEU A 375 2.53 47.31 16.49
CA LEU A 375 2.56 47.09 15.05
C LEU A 375 3.93 47.47 14.48
N LYS A 376 4.58 46.52 13.79
CA LYS A 376 5.68 46.87 12.90
C LYS A 376 5.08 47.53 11.65
N PRO A 377 5.28 48.84 11.43
CA PRO A 377 4.80 49.49 10.22
C PRO A 377 5.48 48.83 9.01
N ARG A 378 4.67 48.57 7.97
CA ARG A 378 5.18 47.98 6.73
C ARG A 378 6.21 48.95 6.13
N LYS A 379 7.42 48.47 5.86
CA LYS A 379 8.46 49.26 5.18
C LYS A 379 7.87 49.86 3.90
N LYS A 380 7.95 51.19 3.76
CA LYS A 380 7.53 51.87 2.52
C LYS A 380 8.31 51.25 1.37
N ARG A 381 7.61 50.76 0.35
CA ARG A 381 8.26 50.22 -0.85
C ARG A 381 8.90 51.40 -1.58
N ALA A 382 10.13 51.22 -2.08
CA ALA A 382 10.83 52.25 -2.85
C ALA A 382 10.04 52.70 -4.10
N ASP A 383 9.15 51.81 -4.57
CA ASP A 383 8.32 51.98 -5.76
C ASP A 383 7.07 52.83 -5.50
N VAL A 384 6.83 53.27 -4.26
CA VAL A 384 5.73 54.20 -3.93
C VAL A 384 6.05 55.56 -4.58
N GLY A 385 5.41 55.82 -5.72
CA GLY A 385 5.58 57.05 -6.50
C GLY A 385 6.32 56.87 -7.83
N VAL A 386 6.85 55.67 -8.12
CA VAL A 386 7.50 55.42 -9.40
C VAL A 386 6.44 55.08 -10.45
N SER A 387 6.26 55.95 -11.44
CA SER A 387 5.38 55.69 -12.57
C SER A 387 5.95 54.53 -13.39
N HIS A 388 5.27 53.39 -13.37
CA HIS A 388 5.60 52.29 -14.26
C HIS A 388 5.34 52.72 -15.70
N LYS A 389 6.39 53.05 -16.46
CA LYS A 389 6.31 53.19 -17.92
C LYS A 389 5.77 51.88 -18.49
N ARG A 390 4.55 51.93 -19.03
CA ARG A 390 4.00 50.82 -19.83
C ARG A 390 4.93 50.64 -21.04
N LYS A 391 5.57 49.48 -21.15
CA LYS A 391 6.24 49.08 -22.39
C LYS A 391 5.19 49.04 -23.50
N ALA A 392 5.35 49.88 -24.52
CA ALA A 392 4.62 49.74 -25.77
C ALA A 392 4.94 48.38 -26.41
N PRO A 393 3.97 47.70 -27.04
CA PRO A 393 4.24 46.50 -27.79
C PRO A 393 5.06 46.87 -29.03
N SER A 394 6.28 46.35 -29.10
CA SER A 394 7.17 46.51 -30.25
C SER A 394 6.81 45.51 -31.36
N GLY A 395 6.59 46.01 -32.57
CA GLY A 395 6.88 45.29 -33.82
C GLY A 395 5.68 44.70 -34.56
N ALA A 396 5.05 45.51 -35.41
CA ALA A 396 4.40 45.04 -36.63
C ALA A 396 4.79 46.01 -37.76
N GLU A 397 5.76 45.61 -38.58
CA GLU A 397 5.97 46.19 -39.90
C GLU A 397 5.17 45.39 -40.93
N LEU A 398 4.20 46.09 -41.52
CA LEU A 398 3.79 46.14 -42.93
C LEU A 398 3.85 44.87 -43.80
N SER A 399 2.67 44.44 -44.27
CA SER A 399 2.40 44.29 -45.70
C SER A 399 0.91 44.49 -45.98
N ALA A 400 0.63 45.24 -47.04
CA ALA A 400 -0.68 45.68 -47.50
C ALA A 400 -1.59 44.54 -48.00
N ASP A 401 -2.90 44.69 -47.78
CA ASP A 401 -3.96 44.72 -48.81
C ASP A 401 -5.31 44.11 -48.37
N LYS A 402 -6.35 44.84 -48.77
CA LYS A 402 -7.78 44.52 -48.91
C LYS A 402 -8.78 44.79 -47.77
N GLU A 403 -9.71 45.67 -48.14
CA GLU A 403 -11.02 45.97 -47.55
C GLU A 403 -11.81 44.71 -47.15
N ASN A 404 -12.49 44.72 -45.99
CA ASN A 404 -13.94 45.02 -45.92
C ASN A 404 -14.46 45.00 -44.46
N ARG A 405 -15.57 45.71 -44.24
CA ARG A 405 -16.24 46.02 -42.96
C ARG A 405 -16.71 44.80 -42.15
N SER A 406 -16.65 44.88 -40.81
CA SER A 406 -17.83 44.83 -39.90
C SER A 406 -17.43 44.84 -38.42
N GLU A 407 -18.23 45.55 -37.62
CA GLU A 407 -18.05 45.86 -36.21
C GLU A 407 -18.33 44.66 -35.29
N GLY A 408 -17.53 44.51 -34.22
CA GLY A 408 -17.79 43.60 -33.10
C GLY A 408 -16.84 43.85 -31.91
N PRO A 409 -17.31 43.78 -30.65
CA PRO A 409 -16.54 44.25 -29.48
C PRO A 409 -15.43 43.26 -29.08
N PRO A 410 -14.30 43.74 -28.50
CA PRO A 410 -13.12 42.91 -28.29
C PRO A 410 -13.27 41.95 -27.11
N ARG A 411 -13.09 40.64 -27.40
CA ARG A 411 -12.96 39.55 -26.42
C ARG A 411 -11.65 39.67 -25.62
N LYS A 412 -11.73 39.45 -24.31
CA LYS A 412 -10.61 39.35 -23.35
C LYS A 412 -9.61 38.28 -23.78
N ARG A 413 -8.34 38.65 -23.96
CA ARG A 413 -7.23 37.71 -24.20
C ARG A 413 -6.71 37.11 -22.89
N LEU A 414 -6.50 35.79 -22.92
CA LEU A 414 -5.91 34.97 -21.86
C LEU A 414 -4.47 35.39 -21.53
N ARG A 415 -4.12 35.24 -20.24
CA ARG A 415 -2.77 35.44 -19.71
C ARG A 415 -1.80 34.43 -20.32
N GLY A 416 -0.71 34.94 -20.90
CA GLY A 416 0.38 34.15 -21.47
C GLY A 416 1.12 33.30 -20.44
N SER A 417 1.39 32.07 -20.85
CA SER A 417 2.26 31.08 -20.21
C SER A 417 3.69 31.64 -20.03
N ARG A 418 4.23 31.50 -18.82
CA ARG A 418 5.63 31.78 -18.50
C ARG A 418 6.45 30.58 -18.98
N LYS A 419 7.27 30.77 -20.03
CA LYS A 419 8.29 29.79 -20.45
C LYS A 419 9.19 29.45 -19.24
N ARG A 420 9.18 28.18 -18.85
CA ARG A 420 10.17 27.58 -17.95
C ARG A 420 11.46 27.39 -18.75
N THR A 421 12.54 28.03 -18.32
CA THR A 421 13.90 27.71 -18.76
C THR A 421 14.31 26.36 -18.16
N LEU A 422 14.69 25.41 -19.02
CA LEU A 422 15.32 24.15 -18.63
C LEU A 422 16.70 24.41 -18.00
N PRO A 423 17.14 23.61 -17.02
CA PRO A 423 18.50 23.69 -16.50
C PRO A 423 19.51 23.16 -17.54
N LYS A 424 20.66 23.84 -17.62
CA LYS A 424 21.84 23.44 -18.40
C LYS A 424 22.36 22.08 -17.90
N SER A 425 22.52 21.11 -18.80
CA SER A 425 23.25 19.87 -18.55
C SER A 425 24.75 20.15 -18.36
N VAL A 426 25.34 19.49 -17.37
CA VAL A 426 26.78 19.49 -17.09
C VAL A 426 27.48 18.60 -18.12
N GLU A 427 28.68 19.01 -18.53
CA GLU A 427 29.53 18.43 -19.57
C GLU A 427 30.00 17.00 -19.25
N PHE A 428 30.13 16.21 -20.31
CA PHE A 428 30.77 14.90 -20.36
C PHE A 428 32.27 15.04 -20.09
N ILE A 429 32.82 14.24 -19.18
CA ILE A 429 34.27 14.00 -19.08
C ILE A 429 34.54 12.69 -19.83
N GLN A 430 35.31 12.78 -20.91
CA GLN A 430 35.97 11.64 -21.54
C GLN A 430 37.34 11.50 -20.87
N ASP A 431 37.55 10.43 -20.12
CA ASP A 431 38.90 10.00 -19.76
C ASP A 431 39.29 8.86 -20.70
N THR A 432 40.16 9.22 -21.64
CA THR A 432 40.98 8.33 -22.46
C THR A 432 42.41 8.63 -22.02
N ASP A 433 43.09 7.65 -21.44
CA ASP A 433 44.54 7.51 -21.59
C ASP A 433 44.92 6.06 -21.27
N ASP A 434 45.39 5.41 -22.33
CA ASP A 434 46.24 4.24 -22.33
C ASP A 434 47.58 4.61 -21.66
N ASP A 435 48.13 3.72 -20.84
CA ASP A 435 49.59 3.57 -20.79
C ASP A 435 49.97 2.19 -20.22
N ASP A 436 50.94 1.62 -20.92
CA ASP A 436 51.46 0.27 -20.83
C ASP A 436 52.17 -0.02 -19.50
N ASN A 437 52.16 -1.29 -19.09
CA ASN A 437 53.35 -1.93 -18.51
C ASN A 437 53.25 -3.45 -18.64
N GLU A 438 54.12 -3.98 -19.50
CA GLU A 438 54.62 -5.34 -19.52
C GLU A 438 55.21 -5.71 -18.16
N GLU A 439 54.97 -6.94 -17.69
CA GLU A 439 55.99 -7.68 -16.95
C GLU A 439 55.75 -9.18 -17.12
N ASP A 440 56.67 -9.79 -17.86
CA ASP A 440 56.89 -11.23 -18.03
C ASP A 440 57.10 -11.93 -16.68
N LEU A 441 56.47 -13.10 -16.50
CA LEU A 441 57.02 -14.16 -15.64
C LEU A 441 56.67 -15.54 -16.21
N ASP A 442 57.71 -16.16 -16.77
CA ASP A 442 57.85 -17.60 -17.02
C ASP A 442 57.79 -18.39 -15.70
N ASP A 443 56.96 -19.45 -15.66
CA ASP A 443 57.31 -20.86 -15.37
C ASP A 443 56.04 -21.75 -15.27
#